data_AF-A0A388PNI7-F1
#
_entry.id   AF-A0A388PNI7-F1
#
_cell.length_a   1.000
_cell.length_b   1.000
_cell.length_c   1.000
_cell.angle_alpha   90.00
_cell.angle_beta   90.00
_cell.angle_gamma   90.00
#
_symmetry.space_group_name_H-M   'P 1'
#
loop_
_entity.id
_entity.type
_entity.pdbx_description
1 polymer ?
#
loop_
_entity_poly.entity_id
_entity_poly.type
_entity_poly.pdbx_seq_one_letter_code
_entity_poly.pdbx_strand_id
1 'polypeptide(L)'
;MSAPSDSSTPRGEAWVWFSGLGLIVGLGMVIGLLSLVFLNGATVFWAPPVPLAQLDDGRALIGQLAQRRIRAGSPADQPKYERQYQVGLRELNGNSYLWVDEVRIKAETFPADILGLERVENGPAFVRPRSLRRSDGQVVAIAEPAFEAAFQAEVAAAAAVREKLVEITRHRIGDVNAAMDRARVGLRRAEDLKLADEIAARKAEIAALDARYAVLQAEAAKVTAGGAVAALVAQDAAGREVVVPLTQVIRAWFPNRLETWDRVKLFASRLAEFIFDEPREANTEGGLMPAIFGTLVMTVFMSLMVTPFGVITAIYLREYAQQGPLLRIVRISVNNLAGVPSIVFGVFGLGFFVYVLGAPSTSCSSPIS
;
A
#
# COMPACT_ATOMS: atom_id res chain seq x y z
N MET A 1 -34.07 73.08 -6.72
CA MET A 1 -33.19 72.23 -5.89
C MET A 1 -33.77 70.84 -5.81
N SER A 2 -33.22 69.91 -6.59
CA SER A 2 -33.20 68.47 -6.32
C SER A 2 -32.08 67.90 -7.18
N ALA A 3 -31.03 67.39 -6.52
CA ALA A 3 -29.82 66.90 -7.16
C ALA A 3 -30.07 65.59 -7.92
N PRO A 4 -29.36 65.32 -9.04
CA PRO A 4 -29.25 63.97 -9.58
C PRO A 4 -28.31 63.16 -8.69
N SER A 5 -28.72 61.94 -8.34
CA SER A 5 -27.92 61.00 -7.57
C SER A 5 -26.83 60.35 -8.44
N ASP A 6 -25.59 60.79 -8.26
CA ASP A 6 -24.41 60.10 -8.78
C ASP A 6 -24.23 58.77 -8.05
N SER A 7 -24.49 57.66 -8.75
CA SER A 7 -24.10 56.33 -8.28
C SER A 7 -22.61 56.10 -8.59
N SER A 8 -21.76 56.39 -7.62
CA SER A 8 -20.30 56.34 -7.70
C SER A 8 -19.73 54.92 -7.45
N THR A 9 -20.23 53.89 -8.14
CA THR A 9 -19.55 52.57 -8.13
C THR A 9 -18.60 52.47 -9.33
N PRO A 10 -17.27 52.34 -9.11
CA PRO A 10 -16.32 52.15 -10.20
C PRO A 10 -16.62 50.84 -10.93
N ARG A 11 -16.74 50.89 -12.26
CA ARG A 11 -16.91 49.70 -13.12
C ARG A 11 -15.66 48.80 -13.04
N GLY A 12 -15.64 47.90 -12.07
CA GLY A 12 -14.53 46.98 -11.81
C GLY A 12 -14.62 46.22 -10.48
N GLU A 13 -15.31 46.77 -9.47
CA GLU A 13 -15.42 46.13 -8.14
C GLU A 13 -16.16 44.79 -8.19
N ALA A 14 -17.23 44.68 -8.97
CA ALA A 14 -18.01 43.45 -9.08
C ALA A 14 -17.14 42.26 -9.54
N TRP A 15 -16.24 42.47 -10.52
CA TRP A 15 -15.34 41.43 -11.01
C TRP A 15 -14.29 41.00 -9.99
N VAL A 16 -13.84 41.93 -9.13
CA VAL A 16 -12.94 41.62 -8.01
C VAL A 16 -13.66 40.79 -6.94
N TRP A 17 -14.90 41.15 -6.60
CA TRP A 17 -15.73 40.37 -5.67
C TRP A 17 -16.05 38.97 -6.21
N PHE A 18 -16.36 38.84 -7.50
CA PHE A 18 -16.57 37.53 -8.14
C PHE A 18 -15.29 36.69 -8.16
N SER A 19 -14.14 37.29 -8.45
CA SER A 19 -12.85 36.58 -8.44
C SER A 19 -12.45 36.16 -7.01
N GLY A 20 -12.68 37.04 -6.02
CA GLY A 20 -12.47 36.74 -4.61
C GLY A 20 -13.41 35.65 -4.09
N LEU A 21 -14.69 35.69 -4.44
CA LEU A 21 -15.66 34.64 -4.14
C LEU A 21 -15.25 33.32 -4.79
N GLY A 22 -14.84 33.34 -6.06
CA GLY A 22 -14.35 32.18 -6.77
C GLY A 22 -13.13 31.55 -6.10
N LEU A 23 -12.18 32.36 -5.63
CA LEU A 23 -11.03 31.89 -4.87
C LEU A 23 -11.42 31.27 -3.53
N ILE A 24 -12.34 31.90 -2.78
CA ILE A 24 -12.83 31.39 -1.49
C ILE A 24 -13.53 30.04 -1.69
N VAL A 25 -14.40 29.93 -2.69
CA VAL A 25 -15.08 28.67 -3.02
C VAL A 25 -14.07 27.61 -3.45
N GLY A 26 -13.12 27.95 -4.32
CA GLY A 26 -12.07 27.03 -4.77
C GLY A 26 -11.21 26.52 -3.61
N LEU A 27 -10.74 27.41 -2.73
CA LEU A 27 -9.97 27.04 -1.55
C LEU A 27 -10.80 26.22 -0.57
N GLY A 28 -12.07 26.60 -0.37
CA GLY A 28 -13.02 25.86 0.47
C GLY A 28 -13.26 24.45 -0.05
N MET A 29 -13.39 24.26 -1.36
CA MET A 29 -13.51 22.93 -1.99
C MET A 29 -12.24 22.10 -1.78
N VAL A 30 -11.06 22.70 -1.95
CA VAL A 30 -9.78 22.00 -1.73
C VAL A 30 -9.65 21.57 -0.27
N ILE A 31 -9.87 22.48 0.67
CA ILE A 31 -9.83 22.18 2.11
C ILE A 31 -10.87 21.11 2.47
N GLY A 32 -12.09 21.23 1.94
CA GLY A 32 -13.17 20.28 2.17
C GLY A 32 -12.82 18.88 1.67
N LEU A 33 -12.29 18.78 0.45
CA LEU A 33 -11.84 17.51 -0.13
C LEU A 33 -10.69 16.92 0.68
N LEU A 34 -9.67 17.70 1.00
CA LEU A 34 -8.53 17.26 1.80
C LEU A 34 -8.96 16.81 3.21
N SER A 35 -9.90 17.52 3.82
CA SER A 35 -10.47 17.14 5.13
C SER A 35 -11.24 15.83 5.04
N LEU A 36 -12.04 15.64 4.00
CA LEU A 36 -12.77 14.39 3.77
C LEU A 36 -11.83 13.21 3.55
N VAL A 37 -10.78 13.41 2.76
CA VAL A 37 -9.73 12.40 2.55
C VAL A 37 -9.02 12.07 3.87
N PHE A 38 -8.66 13.09 4.65
CA PHE A 38 -8.00 12.90 5.94
C PHE A 38 -8.88 12.16 6.94
N LEU A 39 -10.14 12.56 7.10
CA LEU A 39 -11.08 11.93 8.04
C LEU A 39 -11.36 10.48 7.65
N ASN A 40 -11.56 10.21 6.36
CA ASN A 40 -11.76 8.83 5.87
C ASN A 40 -10.48 8.00 5.96
N GLY A 41 -9.30 8.59 5.80
CA GLY A 41 -8.02 7.90 5.99
C GLY A 41 -7.71 7.60 7.45
N ALA A 42 -8.03 8.52 8.37
CA ALA A 42 -7.76 8.37 9.79
C ALA A 42 -8.50 7.18 10.42
N THR A 43 -9.70 6.85 9.93
CA THR A 43 -10.45 5.68 10.42
C THR A 43 -9.77 4.35 10.09
N VAL A 44 -8.95 4.29 9.03
CA VAL A 44 -8.21 3.07 8.63
C VAL A 44 -7.13 2.71 9.64
N PHE A 45 -6.39 3.71 10.14
CA PHE A 45 -5.30 3.49 11.11
C PHE A 45 -5.80 3.37 12.55
N TRP A 46 -7.01 3.86 12.83
CA TRP A 46 -7.61 3.78 14.15
C TRP A 46 -7.90 2.34 14.55
N ALA A 47 -7.56 1.97 15.79
CA ALA A 47 -7.85 0.65 16.35
C ALA A 47 -9.11 0.71 17.23
N PRO A 48 -10.31 0.46 16.69
CA PRO A 48 -11.53 0.40 17.49
C PRO A 48 -11.53 -0.83 18.42
N PRO A 49 -12.37 -0.82 19.46
CA PRO A 49 -12.59 -1.99 20.29
C PRO A 49 -13.17 -3.15 19.46
N VAL A 50 -12.86 -4.37 19.87
CA VAL A 50 -13.24 -5.60 19.15
C VAL A 50 -14.30 -6.33 19.94
N PRO A 51 -15.54 -6.43 19.43
CA PRO A 51 -16.60 -7.17 20.10
C PRO A 51 -16.44 -8.69 19.94
N LEU A 52 -16.89 -9.41 20.97
CA LEU A 52 -17.37 -10.78 20.89
C LEU A 52 -18.90 -10.73 20.75
N ALA A 53 -19.38 -10.92 19.53
CA ALA A 53 -20.80 -10.91 19.19
C ALA A 53 -21.39 -12.32 19.29
N GLN A 54 -22.52 -12.45 19.99
CA GLN A 54 -23.32 -13.68 20.03
C GLN A 54 -24.49 -13.56 19.05
N LEU A 55 -24.60 -14.53 18.16
CA LEU A 55 -25.65 -14.60 17.15
C LEU A 55 -26.87 -15.37 17.66
N ASP A 56 -28.00 -15.13 17.01
CA ASP A 56 -29.27 -15.78 17.28
C ASP A 56 -29.22 -17.31 17.19
N ASP A 57 -28.44 -17.83 16.24
CA ASP A 57 -28.17 -19.25 15.97
C ASP A 57 -27.17 -19.91 16.94
N GLY A 58 -26.72 -19.18 17.97
CA GLY A 58 -25.78 -19.68 18.97
C GLY A 58 -24.31 -19.62 18.55
N ARG A 59 -24.00 -19.19 17.32
CA ARG A 59 -22.61 -18.94 16.91
C ARG A 59 -22.08 -17.67 17.58
N ALA A 60 -20.79 -17.68 17.87
CA ALA A 60 -20.07 -16.50 18.35
C ALA A 60 -19.11 -16.01 17.27
N LEU A 61 -18.88 -14.71 17.26
CA LEU A 61 -18.00 -14.03 16.32
C LEU A 61 -17.10 -13.05 17.08
N ILE A 62 -15.80 -13.12 16.82
CA ILE A 62 -14.82 -12.11 17.26
C ILE A 62 -14.39 -11.39 15.99
N GLY A 63 -14.52 -10.07 15.98
CA GLY A 63 -14.06 -9.28 14.83
C GLY A 63 -14.32 -7.80 14.99
N GLN A 64 -13.48 -7.00 14.35
CA GLN A 64 -13.63 -5.55 14.32
C GLN A 64 -14.79 -5.16 13.41
N LEU A 65 -15.65 -4.22 13.85
CA LEU A 65 -16.68 -3.66 12.97
C LEU A 65 -16.01 -2.83 11.87
N ALA A 66 -16.12 -3.29 10.62
CA ALA A 66 -15.54 -2.63 9.45
C ALA A 66 -16.52 -1.61 8.87
N GLN A 67 -17.77 -2.01 8.67
CA GLN A 67 -18.79 -1.14 8.07
C GLN A 67 -20.20 -1.56 8.50
N ARG A 68 -21.12 -0.60 8.53
CA ARG A 68 -22.57 -0.82 8.63
C ARG A 68 -23.24 -0.27 7.39
N ARG A 69 -24.14 -1.03 6.77
CA ARG A 69 -24.90 -0.60 5.58
C ARG A 69 -26.35 -1.04 5.65
N ILE A 70 -27.18 -0.43 4.80
CA ILE A 70 -28.55 -0.91 4.55
C ILE A 70 -28.43 -2.18 3.69
N ARG A 71 -29.12 -3.25 4.08
CA ARG A 71 -29.21 -4.50 3.32
C ARG A 71 -29.85 -4.23 1.97
N ALA A 72 -29.24 -4.75 0.90
CA ALA A 72 -29.83 -4.71 -0.42
C ALA A 72 -31.21 -5.41 -0.42
N GLY A 73 -32.23 -4.76 -0.98
CA GLY A 73 -33.60 -5.26 -0.96
C GLY A 73 -34.40 -4.94 0.31
N SER A 74 -33.90 -4.04 1.16
CA SER A 74 -34.69 -3.54 2.29
C SER A 74 -35.84 -2.63 1.83
N PRO A 75 -37.04 -2.73 2.43
CA PRO A 75 -38.12 -1.77 2.21
C PRO A 75 -37.70 -0.34 2.55
N ALA A 76 -38.15 0.65 1.77
CA ALA A 76 -37.80 2.05 1.98
C ALA A 76 -38.36 2.64 3.28
N ASP A 77 -39.50 2.12 3.74
CA ASP A 77 -40.16 2.46 4.99
C ASP A 77 -39.51 1.79 6.21
N GLN A 78 -38.85 0.64 6.02
CA GLN A 78 -38.24 -0.15 7.09
C GLN A 78 -36.85 -0.68 6.66
N PRO A 79 -35.82 0.18 6.66
CA PRO A 79 -34.47 -0.22 6.27
C PRO A 79 -33.94 -1.29 7.23
N LYS A 80 -33.54 -2.44 6.68
CA LYS A 80 -32.81 -3.47 7.44
C LYS A 80 -31.32 -3.19 7.31
N TYR A 81 -30.59 -3.35 8.39
CA TYR A 81 -29.17 -3.06 8.44
C TYR A 81 -28.34 -4.34 8.57
N GLU A 82 -27.21 -4.35 7.88
CA GLU A 82 -26.15 -5.35 8.01
C GLU A 82 -24.88 -4.70 8.52
N ARG A 83 -24.17 -5.42 9.38
CA ARG A 83 -22.85 -5.06 9.91
C ARG A 83 -21.82 -6.03 9.34
N GLN A 84 -20.72 -5.50 8.82
CA GLN A 84 -19.57 -6.27 8.37
C GLN A 84 -18.53 -6.31 9.47
N TYR A 85 -18.14 -7.52 9.88
CA TYR A 85 -17.07 -7.74 10.83
C TYR A 85 -15.83 -8.26 10.12
N GLN A 86 -14.68 -7.68 10.41
CA GLN A 86 -13.37 -8.23 10.07
C GLN A 86 -13.02 -9.28 11.12
N VAL A 87 -13.32 -10.54 10.83
CA VAL A 87 -13.11 -11.67 11.74
C VAL A 87 -11.69 -12.20 11.73
N GLY A 88 -10.96 -11.96 10.64
CA GLY A 88 -9.61 -12.50 10.47
C GLY A 88 -9.57 -14.02 10.36
N LEU A 89 -8.38 -14.60 10.57
CA LEU A 89 -8.14 -16.05 10.48
C LEU A 89 -8.69 -16.66 9.19
N ARG A 90 -8.30 -16.09 8.04
CA ARG A 90 -8.79 -16.50 6.72
C ARG A 90 -8.57 -18.00 6.48
N GLU A 91 -7.49 -18.56 7.00
CA GLU A 91 -7.16 -19.98 6.95
C GLU A 91 -8.20 -20.90 7.62
N LEU A 92 -8.95 -20.41 8.61
CA LEU A 92 -9.95 -21.20 9.35
C LEU A 92 -11.39 -20.83 8.96
N ASN A 93 -11.60 -19.59 8.55
CA ASN A 93 -12.92 -19.03 8.25
C ASN A 93 -13.21 -18.95 6.75
N GLY A 94 -12.21 -19.14 5.89
CA GLY A 94 -12.28 -18.96 4.43
C GLY A 94 -12.31 -17.49 3.99
N ASN A 95 -12.97 -16.62 4.76
CA ASN A 95 -13.15 -15.20 4.51
C ASN A 95 -12.68 -14.35 5.69
N SER A 96 -12.00 -13.23 5.42
CA SER A 96 -11.56 -12.27 6.43
C SER A 96 -12.68 -11.34 6.92
N TYR A 97 -13.78 -11.26 6.15
CA TYR A 97 -14.93 -10.41 6.46
C TYR A 97 -16.23 -11.22 6.41
N LEU A 98 -17.12 -10.96 7.37
CA LEU A 98 -18.44 -11.56 7.44
C LEU A 98 -19.52 -10.49 7.57
N TRP A 99 -20.53 -10.55 6.70
CA TRP A 99 -21.74 -9.76 6.84
C TRP A 99 -22.71 -10.48 7.78
N VAL A 100 -23.19 -9.74 8.77
CA VAL A 100 -24.15 -10.20 9.77
C VAL A 100 -25.32 -9.24 9.80
N ASP A 101 -26.53 -9.79 9.77
CA ASP A 101 -27.74 -9.02 10.00
C ASP A 101 -27.76 -8.45 11.40
N GLU A 102 -28.02 -7.15 11.53
CA GLU A 102 -28.05 -6.49 12.83
C GLU A 102 -29.12 -7.09 13.76
N VAL A 103 -30.23 -7.59 13.19
CA VAL A 103 -31.31 -8.27 13.92
C VAL A 103 -30.88 -9.62 14.52
N ARG A 104 -29.85 -10.26 13.94
CA ARG A 104 -29.35 -11.56 14.39
C ARG A 104 -28.37 -11.44 15.54
N ILE A 105 -27.92 -10.23 15.87
CA ILE A 105 -26.96 -9.99 16.96
C ILE A 105 -27.75 -9.90 18.27
N LYS A 106 -27.60 -10.91 19.14
CA LYS A 106 -28.26 -10.94 20.45
C LYS A 106 -27.55 -10.08 21.47
N ALA A 107 -26.23 -10.13 21.51
CA ALA A 107 -25.40 -9.39 22.45
C ALA A 107 -23.99 -9.18 21.88
N GLU A 108 -23.39 -8.05 22.23
CA GLU A 108 -21.98 -7.76 21.99
C GLU A 108 -21.30 -7.49 23.33
N THR A 109 -20.19 -8.17 23.58
CA THR A 109 -19.36 -7.94 24.76
C THR A 109 -17.97 -7.53 24.32
N PHE A 110 -17.22 -6.85 25.19
CA PHE A 110 -15.85 -6.43 24.91
C PHE A 110 -14.87 -7.06 25.90
N PRO A 111 -14.62 -8.39 25.83
CA PRO A 111 -13.68 -9.05 26.74
C PRO A 111 -12.29 -8.44 26.66
N ALA A 112 -11.66 -8.21 27.82
CA ALA A 112 -10.32 -7.63 27.91
C ALA A 112 -9.24 -8.58 27.35
N ASP A 113 -9.51 -9.88 27.24
CA ASP A 113 -8.56 -10.90 26.79
C ASP A 113 -8.58 -11.15 25.27
N ILE A 114 -9.30 -10.34 24.50
CA ILE A 114 -9.17 -10.35 23.04
C ILE A 114 -7.82 -9.75 22.66
N LEU A 115 -7.03 -10.50 21.91
CA LEU A 115 -5.76 -10.10 21.32
C LEU A 115 -5.95 -9.89 19.81
N GLY A 116 -5.65 -8.67 19.36
CA GLY A 116 -5.47 -8.36 17.94
C GLY A 116 -4.04 -8.65 17.51
N LEU A 117 -3.91 -9.32 16.38
CA LEU A 117 -2.63 -9.68 15.75
C LEU A 117 -2.60 -9.11 14.34
N GLU A 118 -1.62 -8.28 14.06
CA GLU A 118 -1.26 -7.87 12.71
C GLU A 118 -0.22 -8.86 12.20
N ARG A 119 -0.43 -9.41 11.01
CA ARG A 119 0.37 -10.51 10.50
C ARG A 119 0.94 -10.20 9.14
N VAL A 120 2.04 -10.88 8.81
CA VAL A 120 2.69 -10.81 7.48
C VAL A 120 1.81 -11.44 6.39
N GLU A 121 1.05 -12.48 6.76
CA GLU A 121 0.23 -13.24 5.82
C GLU A 121 -1.19 -13.49 6.35
N ASN A 122 -2.14 -13.49 5.42
CA ASN A 122 -3.56 -13.73 5.61
C ASN A 122 -4.28 -12.68 6.49
N GLY A 123 -3.74 -11.46 6.50
CA GLY A 123 -4.33 -10.30 7.16
C GLY A 123 -4.38 -10.39 8.70
N PRO A 124 -5.11 -9.47 9.35
CA PRO A 124 -5.18 -9.43 10.81
C PRO A 124 -6.01 -10.58 11.37
N ALA A 125 -5.68 -11.00 12.59
CA ALA A 125 -6.39 -12.01 13.34
C ALA A 125 -6.81 -11.49 14.71
N PHE A 126 -8.02 -11.86 15.15
CA PHE A 126 -8.51 -11.56 16.48
C PHE A 126 -8.78 -12.87 17.23
N VAL A 127 -8.05 -13.08 18.32
CA VAL A 127 -8.03 -14.36 19.02
C VAL A 127 -8.02 -14.15 20.53
N ARG A 128 -8.35 -15.21 21.29
CA ARG A 128 -8.19 -15.25 22.75
C ARG A 128 -6.97 -16.09 23.09
N PRO A 129 -5.89 -15.51 23.64
CA PRO A 129 -4.68 -16.26 23.91
C PRO A 129 -4.92 -17.32 25.00
N ARG A 130 -4.25 -18.47 24.88
CA ARG A 130 -4.30 -19.58 25.87
C ARG A 130 -2.92 -19.79 26.50
N SER A 131 -1.91 -19.96 25.66
CA SER A 131 -0.53 -20.18 26.10
C SER A 131 0.46 -19.78 25.02
N LEU A 132 1.67 -19.42 25.43
CA LEU A 132 2.80 -19.14 24.58
C LEU A 132 3.74 -20.34 24.62
N ARG A 133 4.02 -20.94 23.47
CA ARG A 133 5.15 -21.87 23.30
C ARG A 133 6.36 -21.03 22.95
N ARG A 134 7.33 -20.95 23.85
CA ARG A 134 8.56 -20.18 23.67
C ARG A 134 9.53 -20.92 22.77
N SER A 135 10.54 -20.20 22.30
CA SER A 135 11.60 -20.76 21.47
C SER A 135 12.48 -21.78 22.21
N ASP A 136 12.55 -21.73 23.53
CA ASP A 136 13.22 -22.74 24.35
C ASP A 136 12.38 -24.01 24.61
N GLY A 137 11.17 -24.08 24.03
CA GLY A 137 10.22 -25.18 24.22
C GLY A 137 9.37 -25.08 25.50
N GLN A 138 9.60 -24.07 26.34
CA GLN A 138 8.76 -23.83 27.51
C GLN A 138 7.38 -23.33 27.11
N VAL A 139 6.36 -23.68 27.90
CA VAL A 139 4.99 -23.22 27.69
C VAL A 139 4.62 -22.29 28.85
N VAL A 140 4.25 -21.05 28.52
CA VAL A 140 3.78 -20.04 29.49
C VAL A 140 2.28 -19.87 29.30
N ALA A 141 1.49 -20.16 30.33
CA ALA A 141 0.04 -19.99 30.27
C ALA A 141 -0.36 -18.52 30.38
N ILE A 142 -1.49 -18.12 29.78
CA ILE A 142 -2.01 -16.74 29.87
C ILE A 142 -2.28 -16.28 31.32
N ALA A 143 -2.55 -17.22 32.23
CA ALA A 143 -2.78 -16.93 33.63
C ALA A 143 -1.50 -16.51 34.38
N GLU A 144 -0.32 -16.77 33.81
CA GLU A 144 0.94 -16.40 34.43
C GLU A 144 1.23 -14.90 34.22
N PRO A 145 1.65 -14.16 35.27
CA PRO A 145 2.01 -12.74 35.13
C PRO A 145 3.13 -12.48 34.13
N ALA A 146 3.99 -13.48 33.90
CA ALA A 146 5.10 -13.41 32.97
C ALA A 146 4.67 -13.51 31.49
N PHE A 147 3.43 -13.91 31.20
CA PHE A 147 2.96 -14.19 29.85
C PHE A 147 3.17 -13.02 28.89
N GLU A 148 2.73 -11.82 29.25
CA GLU A 148 2.80 -10.65 28.36
C GLU A 148 4.25 -10.24 28.09
N ALA A 149 5.09 -10.22 29.13
CA ALA A 149 6.51 -9.90 28.98
C ALA A 149 7.24 -10.94 28.12
N ALA A 150 6.98 -12.23 28.34
CA ALA A 150 7.54 -13.31 27.53
C ALA A 150 7.05 -13.22 26.08
N PHE A 151 5.76 -12.96 25.87
CA PHE A 151 5.17 -12.82 24.54
C PHE A 151 5.80 -11.67 23.75
N GLN A 152 5.95 -10.50 24.37
CA GLN A 152 6.60 -9.35 23.72
C GLN A 152 8.07 -9.65 23.38
N ALA A 153 8.80 -10.33 24.27
CA ALA A 153 10.18 -10.73 24.02
C ALA A 153 10.30 -11.71 22.83
N GLU A 154 9.41 -12.71 22.73
CA GLU A 154 9.42 -13.65 21.62
C GLU A 154 8.95 -13.01 20.29
N VAL A 155 8.01 -12.06 20.33
CA VAL A 155 7.62 -11.27 19.14
C VAL A 155 8.80 -10.43 18.65
N ALA A 156 9.56 -9.78 19.54
CA ALA A 156 10.76 -9.03 19.19
C ALA A 156 11.87 -9.93 18.61
N ALA A 157 12.09 -11.11 19.21
CA ALA A 157 13.02 -12.10 18.67
C ALA A 157 12.60 -12.59 17.28
N ALA A 158 11.30 -12.84 17.08
CA ALA A 158 10.75 -13.24 15.79
C ALA A 158 10.89 -12.15 14.71
N ALA A 159 10.83 -10.87 15.09
CA ALA A 159 11.10 -9.75 14.19
C ALA A 159 12.54 -9.75 13.68
N ALA A 160 13.53 -10.01 14.55
CA ALA A 160 14.94 -10.12 14.16
C ALA A 160 15.20 -11.33 13.23
N VAL A 161 14.52 -12.46 13.47
CA VAL A 161 14.57 -13.63 12.58
C VAL A 161 14.00 -13.28 11.21
N ARG A 162 12.86 -12.57 11.16
CA ARG A 162 12.24 -12.12 9.92
C ARG A 162 13.12 -11.15 9.15
N GLU A 163 13.74 -10.18 9.80
CA GLU A 163 14.67 -9.24 9.18
C GLU A 163 15.84 -9.98 8.50
N LYS A 164 16.44 -10.94 9.21
CA LYS A 164 17.49 -11.79 8.66
C LYS A 164 17.00 -12.64 7.48
N LEU A 165 15.79 -13.16 7.56
CA LEU A 165 15.21 -13.93 6.46
C LEU A 165 14.97 -13.05 5.22
N VAL A 166 14.51 -11.82 5.40
CA VAL A 166 14.35 -10.83 4.31
C VAL A 166 15.70 -10.48 3.69
N GLU A 167 16.74 -10.26 4.50
CA GLU A 167 18.12 -10.02 4.02
C GLU A 167 18.61 -11.13 3.09
N ILE A 168 18.44 -12.39 3.50
CA ILE A 168 18.88 -13.55 2.72
C ILE A 168 18.01 -13.71 1.46
N THR A 169 16.68 -13.69 1.61
CA THR A 169 15.76 -14.07 0.54
C THR A 169 15.53 -12.97 -0.49
N ARG A 170 15.35 -11.72 -0.04
CA ARG A 170 15.02 -10.60 -0.91
C ARG A 170 16.25 -9.94 -1.52
N HIS A 171 17.31 -9.80 -0.73
CA HIS A 171 18.54 -9.13 -1.19
C HIS A 171 19.54 -10.15 -1.75
N ARG A 172 20.11 -11.03 -0.92
CA ARG A 172 21.21 -11.91 -1.36
C ARG A 172 20.78 -12.92 -2.42
N ILE A 173 19.65 -13.60 -2.23
CA ILE A 173 19.09 -14.52 -3.24
C ILE A 173 18.57 -13.74 -4.45
N GLY A 174 17.97 -12.56 -4.23
CA GLY A 174 17.54 -11.66 -5.30
C GLY A 174 18.69 -11.27 -6.23
N ASP A 175 19.84 -10.88 -5.68
CA ASP A 175 21.06 -10.53 -6.42
C ASP A 175 21.59 -11.71 -7.24
N VAL A 176 21.59 -12.92 -6.65
CA VAL A 176 21.99 -14.15 -7.34
C VAL A 176 21.04 -14.46 -8.48
N ASN A 177 19.73 -14.36 -8.27
CA ASN A 177 18.74 -14.56 -9.34
C ASN A 177 18.92 -13.55 -10.48
N ALA A 178 19.09 -12.27 -10.16
CA ALA A 178 19.33 -11.23 -11.16
C ALA A 178 20.64 -11.47 -11.94
N ALA A 179 21.71 -11.92 -11.27
CA ALA A 179 22.96 -12.31 -11.92
C ALA A 179 22.77 -13.53 -12.83
N MET A 180 21.99 -14.52 -12.37
CA MET A 180 21.70 -15.74 -13.11
C MET A 180 20.88 -15.45 -14.37
N ASP A 181 19.91 -14.54 -14.31
CA ASP A 181 19.14 -14.09 -15.47
C ASP A 181 20.02 -13.35 -16.49
N ARG A 182 20.92 -12.47 -16.03
CA ARG A 182 21.90 -11.81 -16.91
C ARG A 182 22.82 -12.85 -17.58
N ALA A 183 23.30 -13.83 -16.84
CA ALA A 183 24.14 -14.90 -17.38
C ALA A 183 23.39 -15.77 -18.40
N ARG A 184 22.10 -16.06 -18.18
CA ARG A 184 21.23 -16.79 -19.12
C ARG A 184 20.94 -16.01 -20.40
N VAL A 185 20.78 -14.70 -20.33
CA VAL A 185 20.65 -13.84 -21.53
C VAL A 185 21.98 -13.79 -22.29
N GLY A 186 23.10 -13.66 -21.58
CA GLY A 186 24.45 -13.70 -22.16
C GLY A 186 24.75 -15.03 -22.85
N LEU A 187 24.36 -16.15 -22.23
CA LEU A 187 24.50 -17.49 -22.81
C LEU A 187 23.74 -17.61 -24.13
N ARG A 188 22.46 -17.21 -24.17
CA ARG A 188 21.66 -17.23 -25.40
C ARG A 188 22.31 -16.43 -26.53
N ARG A 189 22.81 -15.23 -26.21
CA ARG A 189 23.53 -14.39 -27.18
C ARG A 189 24.82 -15.05 -27.70
N ALA A 190 25.59 -15.71 -26.82
CA ALA A 190 26.81 -16.40 -27.20
C ALA A 190 26.52 -17.64 -28.08
N GLU A 191 25.41 -18.34 -27.81
CA GLU A 191 24.92 -19.47 -28.62
C GLU A 191 24.51 -19.00 -30.03
N ASP A 192 23.77 -17.90 -30.14
CA ASP A 192 23.39 -17.30 -31.43
C ASP A 192 24.61 -16.90 -32.27
N LEU A 193 25.65 -16.36 -31.62
CA LEU A 193 26.91 -15.94 -32.25
C LEU A 193 27.93 -17.08 -32.41
N LYS A 194 27.63 -18.29 -31.92
CA LYS A 194 28.51 -19.47 -31.95
C LYS A 194 29.88 -19.26 -31.30
N LEU A 195 29.94 -18.47 -30.23
CA LEU A 195 31.16 -18.15 -29.49
C LEU A 195 31.45 -19.24 -28.45
N ALA A 196 32.18 -20.28 -28.84
CA ALA A 196 32.41 -21.48 -28.01
C ALA A 196 33.00 -21.18 -26.62
N ASP A 197 33.99 -20.29 -26.55
CA ASP A 197 34.64 -19.93 -25.28
C ASP A 197 33.69 -19.15 -24.35
N GLU A 198 32.88 -18.25 -24.91
CA GLU A 198 31.87 -17.51 -24.14
C GLU A 198 30.74 -18.41 -23.64
N ILE A 199 30.29 -19.38 -24.45
CA ILE A 199 29.30 -20.38 -24.03
C ILE A 199 29.81 -21.18 -22.83
N ALA A 200 31.06 -21.66 -22.90
CA ALA A 200 31.68 -22.40 -21.80
C ALA A 200 31.81 -21.54 -20.54
N ALA A 201 32.26 -20.29 -20.68
CA ALA A 201 32.38 -19.34 -19.57
C ALA A 201 31.03 -19.03 -18.91
N ARG A 202 29.98 -18.77 -19.70
CA ARG A 202 28.63 -18.47 -19.18
C ARG A 202 27.99 -19.68 -18.49
N LYS A 203 28.21 -20.90 -19.00
CA LYS A 203 27.75 -22.12 -18.33
C LYS A 203 28.45 -22.32 -16.99
N ALA A 204 29.75 -22.07 -16.90
CA ALA A 204 30.49 -22.14 -15.65
C ALA A 204 30.03 -21.07 -14.64
N GLU A 205 29.76 -19.86 -15.11
CA GLU A 205 29.19 -18.76 -14.29
C GLU A 205 27.82 -19.15 -13.70
N ILE A 206 26.92 -19.70 -14.52
CA ILE A 206 25.59 -20.15 -14.06
C ILE A 206 25.74 -21.26 -13.00
N ALA A 207 26.61 -22.25 -13.24
CA ALA A 207 26.84 -23.32 -12.27
C ALA A 207 27.38 -22.80 -10.92
N ALA A 208 28.26 -21.78 -10.95
CA ALA A 208 28.75 -21.14 -9.73
C ALA A 208 27.65 -20.35 -9.00
N LEU A 209 26.77 -19.67 -9.74
CA LEU A 209 25.61 -18.97 -9.19
C LEU A 209 24.58 -19.95 -8.57
N ASP A 210 24.33 -21.09 -9.22
CA ASP A 210 23.46 -22.15 -8.67
C ASP A 210 24.02 -22.70 -7.35
N ALA A 211 25.34 -22.92 -7.26
CA ALA A 211 25.98 -23.36 -6.02
C ALA A 211 25.83 -22.30 -4.91
N ARG A 212 26.01 -21.01 -5.23
CA ARG A 212 25.80 -19.91 -4.29
C ARG A 212 24.34 -19.81 -3.84
N TYR A 213 23.40 -19.98 -4.76
CA TYR A 213 21.96 -20.02 -4.46
C TYR A 213 21.64 -21.14 -3.45
N ALA A 214 22.18 -22.34 -3.66
CA ALA A 214 21.97 -23.47 -2.75
C ALA A 214 22.51 -23.21 -1.34
N VAL A 215 23.67 -22.55 -1.22
CA VAL A 215 24.22 -22.14 0.10
C VAL A 215 23.29 -21.16 0.80
N LEU A 216 22.79 -20.15 0.08
CA LEU A 216 21.87 -19.15 0.64
C LEU A 216 20.53 -19.76 1.06
N GLN A 217 20.00 -20.70 0.27
CA GLN A 217 18.79 -21.46 0.63
C GLN A 217 19.00 -22.28 1.90
N ALA A 218 20.15 -22.95 2.04
CA ALA A 218 20.49 -23.69 3.26
C ALA A 218 20.65 -22.75 4.47
N GLU A 219 21.19 -21.54 4.27
CA GLU A 219 21.29 -20.52 5.31
C GLU A 219 19.91 -20.03 5.75
N ALA A 220 19.01 -19.69 4.81
CA ALA A 220 17.63 -19.32 5.10
C ALA A 220 16.90 -20.42 5.87
N ALA A 221 17.03 -21.68 5.42
CA ALA A 221 16.44 -22.83 6.10
C ALA A 221 16.98 -22.99 7.53
N LYS A 222 18.28 -22.75 7.77
CA LYS A 222 18.86 -22.75 9.12
C LYS A 222 18.33 -21.61 9.99
N VAL A 223 18.07 -20.44 9.44
CA VAL A 223 17.45 -19.33 10.20
C VAL A 223 16.04 -19.70 10.63
N THR A 224 15.26 -20.34 9.75
CA THR A 224 13.91 -20.82 10.06
C THR A 224 13.91 -22.00 11.03
N ALA A 225 14.86 -22.93 10.92
CA ALA A 225 14.93 -24.14 11.75
C ALA A 225 15.67 -23.93 13.09
N GLY A 226 16.67 -23.03 13.12
CA GLY A 226 17.48 -22.71 14.29
C GLY A 226 16.80 -21.76 15.27
N GLY A 227 15.77 -21.05 14.82
CA GLY A 227 14.75 -20.51 15.71
C GLY A 227 13.68 -21.57 15.88
N ALA A 228 13.64 -22.27 17.00
CA ALA A 228 12.39 -22.89 17.42
C ALA A 228 11.36 -21.75 17.50
N VAL A 229 10.53 -21.63 16.46
CA VAL A 229 9.70 -20.44 16.30
C VAL A 229 8.66 -20.49 17.39
N ALA A 230 8.79 -19.57 18.34
CA ALA A 230 7.78 -19.38 19.36
C ALA A 230 6.41 -19.25 18.68
N ALA A 231 5.40 -19.84 19.29
CA ALA A 231 4.06 -19.89 18.74
C ALA A 231 3.05 -19.53 19.82
N LEU A 232 2.11 -18.67 19.44
CA LEU A 232 0.97 -18.38 20.28
C LEU A 232 -0.10 -19.45 20.05
N VAL A 233 -0.46 -20.17 21.10
CA VAL A 233 -1.67 -21.00 21.11
C VAL A 233 -2.82 -20.13 21.61
N ALA A 234 -3.82 -19.95 20.76
CA ALA A 234 -4.98 -19.12 21.01
C ALA A 234 -6.27 -19.85 20.60
N GLN A 235 -7.40 -19.21 20.82
CA GLN A 235 -8.70 -19.70 20.40
C GLN A 235 -9.44 -18.66 19.57
N ASP A 236 -10.19 -19.15 18.60
CA ASP A 236 -11.13 -18.34 17.83
C ASP A 236 -12.44 -18.11 18.62
N ALA A 237 -13.41 -17.45 17.97
CA ALA A 237 -14.72 -17.19 18.54
C ALA A 237 -15.52 -18.46 18.90
N ALA A 238 -15.30 -19.55 18.15
CA ALA A 238 -15.97 -20.84 18.35
C ALA A 238 -15.23 -21.74 19.36
N GLY A 239 -14.10 -21.29 19.92
CA GLY A 239 -13.28 -22.07 20.84
C GLY A 239 -12.34 -23.07 20.16
N ARG A 240 -12.21 -23.02 18.83
CA ARG A 240 -11.24 -23.84 18.07
C ARG A 240 -9.84 -23.34 18.39
N GLU A 241 -8.91 -24.27 18.63
CA GLU A 241 -7.51 -23.94 18.88
C GLU A 241 -6.84 -23.46 17.59
N VAL A 242 -6.06 -22.38 17.70
CA VAL A 242 -5.31 -21.75 16.63
C VAL A 242 -3.88 -21.57 17.09
N VAL A 243 -2.92 -22.11 16.33
CA VAL A 243 -1.50 -21.92 16.59
C VAL A 243 -0.96 -20.88 15.61
N VAL A 244 -0.53 -19.73 16.14
CA VAL A 244 0.01 -18.62 15.35
C VAL A 244 1.52 -18.54 15.55
N PRO A 245 2.35 -18.84 14.52
CA PRO A 245 3.80 -18.66 14.59
C PRO A 245 4.15 -17.18 14.79
N LEU A 246 5.01 -16.86 15.75
CA LEU A 246 5.35 -15.46 16.04
C LEU A 246 6.18 -14.79 14.93
N THR A 247 6.83 -15.57 14.05
CA THR A 247 7.47 -15.03 12.83
C THR A 247 6.48 -14.36 11.90
N GLN A 248 5.23 -14.81 11.89
CA GLN A 248 4.14 -14.21 11.13
C GLN A 248 3.54 -13.00 11.82
N VAL A 249 3.81 -12.75 13.10
CA VAL A 249 3.25 -11.62 13.85
C VAL A 249 4.14 -10.38 13.67
N ILE A 250 3.54 -9.31 13.17
CA ILE A 250 4.18 -7.99 13.06
C ILE A 250 3.96 -7.22 14.34
N ARG A 251 2.70 -7.19 14.79
CA ARG A 251 2.27 -6.45 15.97
C ARG A 251 1.16 -7.19 16.67
N ALA A 252 1.12 -7.05 17.99
CA ALA A 252 0.06 -7.59 18.82
C ALA A 252 -0.42 -6.52 19.82
N TRP A 253 -1.72 -6.42 20.03
CA TRP A 253 -2.32 -5.47 20.98
C TRP A 253 -3.61 -6.01 21.57
N PHE A 254 -3.97 -5.58 22.78
CA PHE A 254 -5.25 -5.90 23.40
C PHE A 254 -6.26 -4.77 23.15
N PRO A 255 -7.06 -4.80 22.06
CA PRO A 255 -7.92 -3.68 21.64
C PRO A 255 -8.85 -3.15 22.73
N ASN A 256 -9.36 -4.04 23.57
CA ASN A 256 -10.35 -3.70 24.61
C ASN A 256 -9.70 -3.20 25.92
N ARG A 257 -8.38 -3.26 26.04
CA ARG A 257 -7.61 -2.69 27.18
C ARG A 257 -6.99 -1.33 26.85
N LEU A 258 -7.00 -0.92 25.58
CA LEU A 258 -6.37 0.32 25.17
C LEU A 258 -7.13 1.54 25.70
N GLU A 259 -6.44 2.31 26.53
CA GLU A 259 -6.83 3.68 26.85
C GLU A 259 -6.70 4.59 25.62
N THR A 260 -7.30 5.77 25.70
CA THR A 260 -7.30 6.75 24.61
C THR A 260 -5.88 7.10 24.16
N TRP A 261 -4.93 7.30 25.09
CA TRP A 261 -3.55 7.65 24.75
C TRP A 261 -2.78 6.52 24.09
N ASP A 262 -2.95 5.29 24.56
CA ASP A 262 -2.29 4.14 23.93
C ASP A 262 -2.85 3.86 22.54
N ARG A 263 -4.14 4.15 22.33
CA ARG A 263 -4.76 4.11 21.01
C ARG A 263 -4.19 5.17 20.06
N VAL A 264 -3.92 6.38 20.56
CA VAL A 264 -3.26 7.44 19.79
C VAL A 264 -1.81 7.07 19.44
N LYS A 265 -1.05 6.47 20.37
CA LYS A 265 0.30 5.95 20.08
C LYS A 265 0.25 4.86 19.02
N LEU A 266 -0.70 3.94 19.13
CA LEU A 266 -0.89 2.88 18.15
C LEU A 266 -1.24 3.44 16.77
N PHE A 267 -2.14 4.43 16.70
CA PHE A 267 -2.44 5.15 15.46
C PHE A 267 -1.18 5.80 14.85
N ALA A 268 -0.42 6.55 15.65
CA ALA A 268 0.79 7.22 15.18
C ALA A 268 1.83 6.23 14.65
N SER A 269 2.02 5.10 15.33
CA SER A 269 2.92 4.04 14.88
C SER A 269 2.48 3.41 13.55
N ARG A 270 1.19 3.11 13.36
CA ARG A 270 0.67 2.59 12.08
C ARG A 270 0.82 3.59 10.94
N LEU A 271 0.56 4.87 11.23
CA LEU A 271 0.72 5.93 10.25
C LEU A 271 2.19 6.09 9.85
N ALA A 272 3.12 6.04 10.81
CA ALA A 272 4.55 6.10 10.55
C ALA A 272 5.01 4.92 9.68
N GLU A 273 4.64 3.68 10.02
CA GLU A 273 4.93 2.50 9.19
C GLU A 273 4.34 2.64 7.79
N PHE A 274 3.11 3.13 7.66
CA PHE A 274 2.50 3.36 6.36
C PHE A 274 3.27 4.39 5.51
N ILE A 275 3.79 5.45 6.12
CA ILE A 275 4.51 6.51 5.40
C ILE A 275 5.95 6.08 5.06
N PHE A 276 6.64 5.43 6.00
CA PHE A 276 8.10 5.25 5.94
C PHE A 276 8.57 3.83 5.60
N ASP A 277 7.78 2.80 5.85
CA ASP A 277 8.18 1.42 5.54
C ASP A 277 7.94 1.08 4.06
N GLU A 278 8.40 -0.12 3.66
CA GLU A 278 8.15 -0.66 2.33
C GLU A 278 6.77 -1.32 2.22
N PRO A 279 6.15 -1.33 1.01
CA PRO A 279 4.84 -1.94 0.80
C PRO A 279 4.86 -3.47 1.00
N ARG A 280 3.78 -4.00 1.59
CA ARG A 280 3.57 -5.42 1.91
C ARG A 280 2.23 -5.91 1.32
N GLU A 281 2.05 -7.23 1.26
CA GLU A 281 0.88 -7.93 0.67
C GLU A 281 0.32 -7.28 -0.63
N ALA A 282 1.09 -7.32 -1.72
CA ALA A 282 0.65 -6.82 -3.04
C ALA A 282 0.17 -5.34 -3.05
N ASN A 283 0.80 -4.47 -2.24
CA ASN A 283 0.43 -3.07 -2.02
C ASN A 283 -0.89 -2.88 -1.25
N THR A 284 -1.37 -3.91 -0.55
CA THR A 284 -2.61 -3.84 0.25
C THR A 284 -2.34 -3.40 1.68
N GLU A 285 -1.13 -3.64 2.20
CA GLU A 285 -0.75 -3.27 3.56
C GLU A 285 0.65 -2.62 3.61
N GLY A 286 0.76 -1.46 4.27
CA GLY A 286 2.04 -0.76 4.49
C GLY A 286 2.61 0.00 3.28
N GLY A 287 3.51 0.94 3.59
CA GLY A 287 4.52 1.57 2.73
C GLY A 287 4.11 2.39 1.50
N LEU A 288 4.10 3.71 1.66
CA LEU A 288 3.95 4.70 0.59
C LEU A 288 5.29 5.30 0.11
N MET A 289 6.39 5.02 0.83
CA MET A 289 7.69 5.66 0.58
C MET A 289 8.21 5.48 -0.86
N PRO A 290 8.25 4.28 -1.46
CA PRO A 290 8.73 4.14 -2.84
C PRO A 290 7.95 4.97 -3.86
N ALA A 291 6.63 5.12 -3.66
CA ALA A 291 5.77 5.91 -4.55
C ALA A 291 6.00 7.43 -4.37
N ILE A 292 6.11 7.91 -3.13
CA ILE A 292 6.45 9.32 -2.84
C ILE A 292 7.83 9.64 -3.41
N PHE A 293 8.82 8.78 -3.16
CA PHE A 293 10.16 8.99 -3.65
C PHE A 293 10.22 8.98 -5.18
N GLY A 294 9.58 8.00 -5.82
CA GLY A 294 9.51 7.92 -7.28
C GLY A 294 8.88 9.17 -7.89
N THR A 295 7.74 9.61 -7.36
CA THR A 295 7.06 10.83 -7.85
C THR A 295 7.88 12.09 -7.61
N LEU A 296 8.52 12.24 -6.45
CA LEU A 296 9.39 13.37 -6.13
C LEU A 296 10.60 13.40 -7.06
N VAL A 297 11.33 12.29 -7.20
CA VAL A 297 12.50 12.18 -8.08
C VAL A 297 12.11 12.48 -9.51
N MET A 298 11.01 11.92 -10.01
CA MET A 298 10.52 12.20 -11.36
C MET A 298 10.16 13.68 -11.54
N THR A 299 9.48 14.29 -10.57
CA THR A 299 9.09 15.71 -10.63
C THR A 299 10.31 16.63 -10.62
N VAL A 300 11.26 16.40 -9.71
CA VAL A 300 12.50 17.18 -9.62
C VAL A 300 13.35 16.98 -10.86
N PHE A 301 13.51 15.74 -11.33
CA PHE A 301 14.26 15.45 -12.54
C PHE A 301 13.66 16.13 -13.76
N MET A 302 12.33 16.02 -13.94
CA MET A 302 11.62 16.70 -15.03
C MET A 302 11.75 18.21 -14.92
N SER A 303 11.59 18.79 -13.72
CA SER A 303 11.75 20.23 -13.50
C SER A 303 13.19 20.69 -13.81
N LEU A 304 14.21 19.95 -13.36
CA LEU A 304 15.60 20.27 -13.59
C LEU A 304 15.97 20.19 -15.08
N MET A 305 15.42 19.23 -15.81
CA MET A 305 15.65 19.11 -17.24
C MET A 305 14.87 20.17 -18.03
N VAL A 306 13.58 20.35 -17.76
CA VAL A 306 12.70 21.23 -18.55
C VAL A 306 12.93 22.72 -18.27
N THR A 307 13.20 23.11 -17.02
CA THR A 307 13.29 24.53 -16.64
C THR A 307 14.41 25.28 -17.35
N PRO A 308 15.66 24.77 -17.44
CA PRO A 308 16.73 25.46 -18.16
C PRO A 308 16.41 25.68 -19.64
N PHE A 309 15.90 24.66 -20.34
CA PHE A 309 15.49 24.81 -21.74
C PHE A 309 14.33 25.79 -21.89
N GLY A 310 13.36 25.77 -20.97
CA GLY A 310 12.25 26.72 -20.95
C GLY A 310 12.72 28.16 -20.77
N VAL A 311 13.63 28.41 -19.83
CA VAL A 311 14.19 29.74 -19.56
C VAL A 311 15.04 30.23 -20.74
N ILE A 312 15.94 29.41 -21.27
CA ILE A 312 16.75 29.77 -22.45
C ILE A 312 15.87 30.09 -23.65
N THR A 313 14.84 29.27 -23.89
CA THR A 313 13.88 29.50 -24.98
C THR A 313 13.12 30.81 -24.77
N ALA A 314 12.67 31.10 -23.54
CA ALA A 314 11.98 32.35 -23.23
C ALA A 314 12.87 33.59 -23.44
N ILE A 315 14.13 33.54 -23.00
CA ILE A 315 15.10 34.63 -23.20
C ILE A 315 15.37 34.82 -24.71
N TYR A 316 15.67 33.74 -25.43
CA TYR A 316 15.94 33.81 -26.86
C TYR A 316 14.77 34.41 -27.66
N LEU A 317 13.55 33.92 -27.41
CA LEU A 317 12.34 34.41 -28.09
C LEU A 317 11.99 35.86 -27.76
N ARG A 318 12.43 36.37 -26.60
CA ARG A 318 12.12 37.73 -26.15
C ARG A 318 13.18 38.74 -26.55
N GLU A 319 14.46 38.39 -26.45
CA GLU A 319 15.57 39.35 -26.59
C GLU A 319 16.28 39.23 -27.95
N TYR A 320 16.41 38.03 -28.50
CA TYR A 320 17.27 37.77 -29.66
C TYR A 320 16.50 37.46 -30.95
N ALA A 321 15.27 36.95 -30.83
CA ALA A 321 14.48 36.58 -31.99
C ALA A 321 13.96 37.82 -32.73
N GLN A 322 14.48 38.02 -33.94
CA GLN A 322 14.02 39.09 -34.83
C GLN A 322 12.58 38.85 -35.28
N GLN A 323 11.81 39.94 -35.44
CA GLN A 323 10.42 39.84 -35.88
C GLN A 323 10.35 39.30 -37.31
N GLY A 324 9.86 38.07 -37.46
CA GLY A 324 9.77 37.38 -38.75
C GLY A 324 8.73 36.26 -38.74
N PRO A 325 8.45 35.66 -39.92
CA PRO A 325 7.42 34.63 -40.07
C PRO A 325 7.68 33.39 -39.19
N LEU A 326 8.95 33.01 -39.02
CA LEU A 326 9.36 31.89 -38.16
C LEU A 326 8.97 32.11 -36.68
N LEU A 327 9.25 33.30 -36.13
CA LEU A 327 8.90 33.65 -34.75
C LEU A 327 7.38 33.66 -34.53
N ARG A 328 6.61 34.12 -35.54
CA ARG A 328 5.15 34.10 -35.52
C ARG A 328 4.60 32.67 -35.46
N ILE A 329 5.17 31.75 -36.25
CA ILE A 329 4.79 30.33 -36.23
C ILE A 329 5.07 29.72 -34.85
N VAL A 330 6.29 29.90 -34.33
CA VAL A 330 6.68 29.35 -33.01
C VAL A 330 5.75 29.85 -31.91
N ARG A 331 5.41 31.15 -31.89
CA ARG A 331 4.49 31.71 -30.89
C ARG A 331 3.08 31.13 -30.98
N ILE A 332 2.55 30.93 -32.20
CA ILE A 332 1.25 30.29 -32.41
C ILE A 332 1.30 28.84 -31.94
N SER A 333 2.36 28.10 -32.27
CA SER A 333 2.54 26.70 -31.84
C SER A 333 2.60 26.57 -30.32
N VAL A 334 3.35 27.43 -29.62
CA VAL A 334 3.42 27.42 -28.15
C VAL A 334 2.06 27.74 -27.53
N ASN A 335 1.34 28.73 -28.05
CA ASN A 335 0.03 29.10 -27.53
C ASN A 335 -1.02 27.99 -27.75
N ASN A 336 -0.95 27.31 -28.90
CA ASN A 336 -1.78 26.13 -29.17
C ASN A 336 -1.39 24.96 -28.27
N LEU A 337 -0.09 24.70 -28.05
CA LEU A 337 0.40 23.63 -27.19
C LEU A 337 -0.07 23.81 -25.73
N ALA A 338 -0.08 25.05 -25.24
CA ALA A 338 -0.58 25.39 -23.91
C ALA A 338 -2.11 25.22 -23.77
N GLY A 339 -2.86 25.31 -24.88
CA GLY A 339 -4.31 25.16 -24.91
C GLY A 339 -4.82 23.74 -25.12
N VAL A 340 -3.96 22.79 -25.48
CA VAL A 340 -4.35 21.39 -25.72
C VAL A 340 -4.48 20.66 -24.37
N PRO A 341 -5.57 19.92 -24.13
CA PRO A 341 -5.74 19.13 -22.91
C PRO A 341 -4.62 18.08 -22.75
N SER A 342 -4.09 17.93 -21.54
CA SER A 342 -2.98 16.99 -21.25
C SER A 342 -3.29 15.53 -21.63
N ILE A 343 -4.56 15.12 -21.55
CA ILE A 343 -5.00 13.77 -21.96
C ILE A 343 -4.74 13.48 -23.44
N VAL A 344 -4.84 14.50 -24.30
CA VAL A 344 -4.59 14.36 -25.74
C VAL A 344 -3.12 14.09 -26.00
N PHE A 345 -2.22 14.81 -25.31
CA PHE A 345 -0.78 14.54 -25.40
C PHE A 345 -0.42 13.15 -24.89
N GLY A 346 -1.04 12.69 -23.80
CA GLY A 346 -0.81 11.35 -23.25
C GLY A 346 -1.19 10.23 -24.22
N VAL A 347 -2.40 10.30 -24.80
CA VAL A 347 -2.89 9.28 -25.74
C VAL A 347 -2.13 9.32 -27.06
N PHE A 348 -1.85 10.52 -27.60
CA PHE A 348 -1.06 10.67 -28.83
C PHE A 348 0.38 10.18 -28.64
N GLY A 349 1.00 10.51 -27.51
CA GLY A 349 2.34 10.04 -27.17
C GLY A 349 2.39 8.52 -27.08
N LEU A 350 1.47 7.89 -26.34
CA LEU A 350 1.38 6.43 -26.25
C LEU A 350 1.19 5.81 -27.64
N GLY A 351 0.27 6.34 -28.46
CA GLY A 351 0.04 5.87 -29.82
C GLY A 351 1.29 6.00 -30.70
N PHE A 352 1.98 7.13 -30.67
CA PHE A 352 3.21 7.33 -31.43
C PHE A 352 4.32 6.37 -30.99
N PHE A 353 4.58 6.25 -29.68
CA PHE A 353 5.63 5.36 -29.18
C PHE A 353 5.31 3.88 -29.40
N VAL A 354 4.05 3.46 -29.33
CA VAL A 354 3.67 2.06 -29.56
C VAL A 354 3.62 1.72 -31.06
N TYR A 355 2.93 2.54 -31.87
CA TYR A 355 2.69 2.21 -33.27
C TYR A 355 3.84 2.60 -34.22
N VAL A 356 4.59 3.66 -33.90
CA VAL A 356 5.67 4.16 -34.79
C VAL A 356 7.04 3.68 -34.33
N LEU A 357 7.31 3.68 -33.02
CA LEU A 357 8.62 3.30 -32.46
C LEU A 357 8.65 1.89 -31.87
N GLY A 358 7.53 1.42 -31.33
CA GLY A 358 7.33 0.12 -30.67
C GLY A 358 6.99 -1.02 -31.63
N ALA A 359 7.06 -0.79 -32.94
CA ALA A 359 7.01 -1.84 -33.95
C ALA A 359 8.42 -2.21 -34.47
N PRO A 360 9.29 -2.88 -33.68
CA PRO A 360 10.31 -3.74 -34.25
C PRO A 360 9.71 -5.14 -34.47
N SER A 361 9.34 -5.43 -35.71
CA SER A 361 9.46 -6.77 -36.30
C SER A 361 8.82 -7.96 -35.56
N THR A 362 7.50 -8.00 -35.46
CA THR A 362 6.77 -9.28 -35.59
C THR A 362 5.74 -9.17 -36.68
N SER A 363 6.22 -9.26 -37.93
CA SER A 363 5.41 -9.80 -39.02
C SER A 363 5.17 -11.28 -38.74
N CYS A 364 4.35 -11.58 -37.72
CA CYS A 364 3.67 -12.87 -37.65
C CYS A 364 2.42 -12.75 -38.53
N SER A 365 2.64 -12.86 -39.84
CA SER A 365 1.59 -13.22 -40.77
C SER A 365 1.24 -14.69 -40.54
N SER A 366 0.26 -14.95 -39.69
CA SER A 366 -0.52 -16.19 -39.76
C SER A 366 -1.79 -15.90 -40.57
N PRO A 367 -1.89 -16.33 -41.85
CA PRO A 367 -3.18 -16.40 -42.49
C PRO A 367 -3.94 -17.55 -41.84
N ILE A 368 -5.06 -17.20 -41.20
CA ILE A 368 -6.11 -18.15 -40.88
C ILE A 368 -6.63 -18.69 -42.21
N SER A 369 -6.47 -19.99 -42.43
CA SER A 369 -7.19 -20.82 -43.40
C SER A 369 -7.48 -22.14 -42.73
#